data_AF-C7CDI4-F1
#
_entry.id   AF-C7CDI4-F1
#
_cell.length_a   1.000
_cell.length_b   1.000
_cell.length_c   1.000
_cell.angle_alpha   90.00
_cell.angle_beta   90.00
_cell.angle_gamma   90.00
#
_symmetry.space_group_name_H-M   'P 1'
#
loop_
_entity.id
_entity.type
_entity.pdbx_description
1 polymer ?
#
loop_
_entity_poly.entity_id
_entity_poly.type
_entity_poly.pdbx_seq_one_letter_code
_entity_poly.pdbx_strand_id
1 'polypeptide(L)'
;MAMSTVIPFRRPPAPATPARAGCDVAAVAGDLLDVLDQLEGLVARAAVMDRPRIEVERSVQHLLDAISAVERASDTLGEGSSISEPA
;
A
#
# COMPACT_ATOMS: atom_id res chain seq x y z
N MET A 1 44.45 45.64 -21.89
CA MET A 1 44.55 44.22 -21.47
C MET A 1 43.45 43.95 -20.46
N ALA A 2 42.31 43.42 -20.90
CA ALA A 2 41.23 43.01 -20.00
C ALA A 2 41.18 41.48 -19.99
N MET A 3 41.56 40.88 -18.86
CA MET A 3 41.55 39.44 -18.66
C MET A 3 40.14 39.02 -18.21
N SER A 4 39.32 38.55 -19.16
CA SER A 4 38.02 37.94 -18.86
C SER A 4 38.25 36.54 -18.33
N THR A 5 37.93 36.31 -17.05
CA THR A 5 38.08 35.00 -16.42
C THR A 5 36.73 34.29 -16.50
N VAL A 6 36.62 33.32 -17.41
CA VAL A 6 35.43 32.47 -17.57
C VAL A 6 35.47 31.36 -16.52
N ILE A 7 34.53 31.39 -15.58
CA ILE A 7 34.34 30.31 -14.61
C ILE A 7 33.28 29.35 -15.18
N PRO A 8 33.61 28.08 -15.48
CA PRO A 8 32.62 27.13 -15.97
C PRO A 8 31.65 26.79 -14.84
N PHE A 9 30.36 26.98 -15.10
CA PHE A 9 29.29 26.50 -14.22
C PHE A 9 29.37 24.98 -14.12
N ARG A 10 29.88 24.46 -13.00
CA ARG A 10 29.76 23.03 -12.69
C ARG A 10 28.29 22.75 -12.39
N ARG A 11 27.63 22.03 -13.30
CA ARG A 11 26.30 21.47 -13.08
C ARG A 11 26.34 20.61 -11.81
N PRO A 12 25.52 20.89 -10.79
CA PRO A 12 25.40 20.02 -9.62
C PRO A 12 25.03 18.60 -10.09
N PRO A 13 25.61 17.53 -9.48
CA PRO A 13 25.15 16.18 -9.77
C PRO A 13 23.64 16.13 -9.54
N ALA A 14 22.90 15.59 -10.53
CA ALA A 14 21.47 15.43 -10.44
C ALA A 14 21.14 14.74 -9.10
N PRO A 15 20.09 15.17 -8.36
CA PRO A 15 19.66 14.45 -7.17
C PRO A 15 19.46 13.01 -7.59
N ALA A 16 20.16 12.09 -6.92
CA ALA A 16 19.98 10.67 -7.12
C ALA A 16 18.47 10.43 -7.07
N THR A 17 17.89 10.08 -8.22
CA THR A 17 16.50 9.68 -8.28
C THR A 17 16.39 8.61 -7.21
N PRO A 18 15.52 8.74 -6.19
CA PRO A 18 15.36 7.67 -5.24
C PRO A 18 15.02 6.47 -6.11
N ALA A 19 15.94 5.50 -6.16
CA ALA A 19 15.67 4.24 -6.80
C ALA A 19 14.36 3.82 -6.16
N ARG A 20 13.27 3.82 -6.93
CA ARG A 20 12.04 3.19 -6.52
C ARG A 20 12.48 1.76 -6.28
N ALA A 21 12.80 1.43 -5.03
CA ALA A 21 12.99 0.07 -4.60
C ALA A 21 11.74 -0.62 -5.12
N GLY A 22 11.92 -1.54 -6.07
CA GLY A 22 10.83 -2.15 -6.81
C GLY A 22 9.89 -2.74 -5.78
N CYS A 23 8.78 -2.05 -5.52
CA CYS A 23 7.73 -2.56 -4.68
C CYS A 23 7.13 -3.68 -5.52
N ASP A 24 7.39 -4.92 -5.13
CA ASP A 24 6.82 -6.07 -5.80
C ASP A 24 5.32 -6.08 -5.49
N VAL A 25 4.54 -5.54 -6.42
CA VAL A 25 3.08 -5.44 -6.32
C VAL A 25 2.47 -6.82 -6.13
N ALA A 26 3.08 -7.87 -6.70
CA ALA A 26 2.60 -9.24 -6.51
C ALA A 26 2.84 -9.73 -5.07
N ALA A 27 3.98 -9.39 -4.48
CA ALA A 27 4.25 -9.70 -3.07
C ALA A 27 3.28 -8.95 -2.15
N VAL A 28 3.05 -7.65 -2.38
CA VAL A 28 2.10 -6.85 -1.58
C VAL A 28 0.67 -7.35 -1.75
N ALA A 29 0.25 -7.74 -2.95
CA ALA A 29 -1.05 -8.34 -3.18
C ALA A 29 -1.20 -9.69 -2.46
N GLY A 30 -0.15 -10.51 -2.43
CA GLY A 30 -0.09 -11.73 -1.63
C GLY A 30 -0.27 -11.47 -0.14
N ASP A 31 0.48 -10.51 0.41
CA ASP A 31 0.37 -10.13 1.82
C ASP A 31 -1.04 -9.63 2.18
N LEU A 32 -1.71 -8.91 1.27
CA LEU A 32 -3.08 -8.45 1.50
C LEU A 32 -4.10 -9.61 1.52
N LEU A 33 -3.89 -10.66 0.72
CA LEU A 33 -4.72 -11.87 0.77
C LEU A 33 -4.54 -12.60 2.10
N ASP A 34 -3.30 -12.71 2.60
CA ASP A 34 -3.03 -13.30 3.91
C ASP A 34 -3.68 -12.50 5.05
N VAL A 35 -3.70 -11.17 4.95
CA VAL A 35 -4.40 -10.29 5.91
C VAL A 35 -5.92 -10.50 5.88
N LEU A 36 -6.51 -10.69 4.69
CA LEU A 36 -7.95 -10.97 4.56
C LEU A 36 -8.33 -12.27 5.27
N ASP A 37 -7.58 -13.36 5.04
CA ASP A 37 -7.82 -14.65 5.72
C ASP A 37 -7.74 -14.51 7.26
N GLN A 38 -6.74 -13.77 7.75
CA GLN A 38 -6.60 -13.50 9.18
C GLN A 38 -7.77 -12.69 9.76
N LEU A 39 -8.27 -11.69 9.01
CA LEU A 39 -9.40 -10.86 9.43
C LEU A 39 -10.70 -11.67 9.48
N GLU A 40 -10.96 -12.54 8.50
CA GLU A 40 -12.10 -13.46 8.51
C GLU A 40 -12.05 -14.40 9.73
N GLY A 41 -10.88 -14.98 10.01
CA GLY A 41 -10.67 -15.78 11.21
C GLY A 41 -10.82 -14.98 12.51
N LEU A 42 -10.51 -13.68 12.51
CA LEU A 42 -10.73 -12.80 13.65
C LEU A 42 -12.22 -12.50 13.85
N VAL A 43 -12.99 -12.29 12.78
CA VAL A 43 -14.46 -12.11 12.85
C VAL A 43 -15.13 -13.31 13.48
N ALA A 44 -14.78 -14.54 13.04
CA ALA A 44 -15.33 -15.77 13.60
C ALA A 44 -15.03 -15.91 15.10
N ARG A 45 -13.81 -15.55 15.53
CA ARG A 45 -13.43 -15.55 16.94
C ARG A 45 -14.12 -14.44 17.74
N ALA A 46 -14.28 -13.25 17.16
CA ALA A 46 -14.97 -12.14 17.79
C ALA A 46 -16.45 -12.47 18.04
N ALA A 47 -17.10 -13.16 17.10
CA ALA A 47 -18.51 -13.54 17.19
C ALA A 47 -18.84 -14.48 18.37
N VAL A 48 -17.86 -15.23 18.87
CA VAL A 48 -18.02 -16.17 20.00
C VAL A 48 -17.45 -15.63 21.32
N MET A 49 -17.06 -14.36 21.37
CA MET A 49 -16.51 -13.74 22.58
C MET A 49 -17.56 -13.68 23.70
N ASP A 50 -17.11 -14.00 24.92
CA ASP A 50 -17.90 -13.82 26.15
C ASP A 50 -17.88 -12.34 26.58
N ARG A 51 -18.58 -11.51 25.81
CA ARG A 51 -18.69 -10.05 26.00
C ARG A 51 -20.13 -9.59 25.79
N PRO A 52 -20.49 -8.37 26.25
CA PRO A 52 -21.78 -7.79 25.95
C PRO A 52 -22.07 -7.81 24.45
N ARG A 53 -23.26 -8.26 24.07
CA ARG A 53 -23.66 -8.44 22.66
C ARG A 53 -23.40 -7.21 21.78
N ILE A 54 -23.66 -6.02 22.31
CA ILE A 54 -23.45 -4.76 21.59
C ILE A 54 -21.96 -4.48 21.28
N GLU A 55 -21.05 -4.92 22.16
CA GLU A 55 -19.61 -4.78 21.95
C GLU A 55 -19.13 -5.78 20.89
N VAL A 56 -19.64 -7.01 20.94
CA VAL A 56 -19.37 -8.05 19.93
C VAL A 56 -19.85 -7.60 18.55
N GLU A 57 -21.08 -7.12 18.44
CA GLU A 57 -21.66 -6.63 17.17
C GLU A 57 -20.85 -5.47 16.59
N ARG A 58 -20.43 -4.49 17.41
CA ARG A 58 -19.55 -3.40 16.94
C ARG A 58 -18.18 -3.89 16.52
N SER A 59 -17.58 -4.79 17.30
CA SER A 59 -16.27 -5.34 16.97
C SER A 59 -16.33 -6.09 15.64
N VAL A 60 -17.34 -6.93 15.42
CA VAL A 60 -17.56 -7.64 14.15
C VAL A 60 -17.73 -6.64 13.01
N GLN A 61 -18.54 -5.58 13.20
CA GLN A 61 -18.75 -4.57 12.17
C GLN A 61 -17.44 -3.87 11.78
N HIS A 62 -16.62 -3.45 12.75
CA HIS A 62 -15.32 -2.82 12.47
C HIS A 62 -14.36 -3.73 11.71
N LEU A 63 -14.41 -5.05 11.98
CA LEU A 63 -13.61 -6.02 11.25
C LEU A 63 -14.10 -6.22 9.82
N LEU A 64 -15.41 -6.26 9.59
CA LEU A 64 -15.99 -6.30 8.24
C LEU A 64 -15.68 -5.02 7.44
N ASP A 65 -15.68 -3.86 8.10
CA ASP A 65 -15.28 -2.59 7.49
C ASP A 65 -13.80 -2.62 7.09
N ALA A 66 -12.93 -3.23 7.91
CA ALA A 66 -11.52 -3.41 7.62
C ALA A 66 -11.29 -4.35 6.43
N ILE A 67 -12.01 -5.48 6.36
CA ILE A 67 -11.99 -6.39 5.21
C ILE A 67 -12.33 -5.62 3.93
N SER A 68 -13.43 -4.85 3.95
CA SER A 68 -13.86 -4.04 2.81
C SER A 68 -12.80 -3.02 2.38
N ALA A 69 -12.04 -2.46 3.32
CA ALA A 69 -10.96 -1.52 3.02
C ALA A 69 -9.74 -2.21 2.40
N VAL A 70 -9.40 -3.41 2.88
CA VAL A 70 -8.31 -4.23 2.35
C VAL A 70 -8.64 -4.74 0.94
N GLU A 71 -9.86 -5.22 0.70
CA GLU A 71 -10.32 -5.61 -0.65
C GLU A 71 -10.18 -4.46 -1.65
N ARG A 72 -10.64 -3.25 -1.30
CA ARG A 72 -10.45 -2.08 -2.17
C ARG A 72 -8.98 -1.76 -2.41
N ALA A 73 -8.12 -1.91 -1.40
CA ALA A 73 -6.69 -1.70 -1.57
C ALA A 73 -6.10 -2.73 -2.56
N SER A 74 -6.48 -4.01 -2.43
CA SER A 74 -6.10 -5.07 -3.37
C SER A 74 -6.58 -4.78 -4.79
N ASP A 75 -7.83 -4.35 -4.96
CA ASP A 75 -8.37 -3.97 -6.28
C ASP A 75 -7.56 -2.84 -6.91
N THR A 76 -7.20 -1.80 -6.14
CA THR A 76 -6.40 -0.69 -6.67
C THR A 76 -4.99 -1.11 -7.10
N LEU A 77 -4.41 -2.12 -6.43
CA LEU A 77 -3.11 -2.67 -6.81
C LEU A 77 -3.21 -3.60 -8.02
N GLY A 78 -4.30 -4.36 -8.14
CA GLY A 78 -4.59 -5.21 -9.30
C GLY A 78 -4.84 -4.39 -10.57
N GLU A 79 -5.64 -3.33 -10.48
CA GLU A 79 -5.95 -2.44 -11.61
C GLU A 79 -4.75 -1.59 -12.05
N GLY A 80 -3.83 -1.24 -11.13
CA GLY A 80 -2.61 -0.51 -11.45
C GLY A 80 -1.59 -1.30 -12.29
N SER A 81 -1.69 -2.64 -12.28
CA SER A 81 -0.79 -3.52 -13.04
C SER A 81 -1.16 -3.61 -14.54
N SER A 82 -2.36 -3.19 -14.94
CA SER A 82 -2.84 -3.26 -16.34
C SER A 82 -2.57 -1.99 -17.16
N ILE A 83 -2.01 -0.92 -16.56
CA ILE A 83 -1.79 0.38 -17.22
C ILE A 83 -0.46 0.47 -18.02
N SER A 84 0.32 -0.62 -18.11
CA SER A 84 1.51 -0.65 -18.97
C SER A 84 1.19 -1.17 -20.39
N GLU A 85 0.41 -0.41 -21.16
CA GLU A 85 0.43 -0.51 -22.63
C GLU A 85 0.65 0.89 -23.23
N PRO A 86 1.89 1.26 -23.61
CA PRO A 86 2.14 2.43 -24.43
C PRO A 86 1.91 2.05 -25.90
N ALA A 87 0.89 2.65 -26.51
CA ALA A 87 0.74 2.72 -27.97
C ALA A 87 1.60 3.85 -28.56
#